data_AF-C6DY56-F1
#
_entry.id   AF-C6DY56-F1
#
_cell.length_a   1.000
_cell.length_b   1.000
_cell.length_c   1.000
_cell.angle_alpha   90.00
_cell.angle_beta   90.00
_cell.angle_gamma   90.00
#
_symmetry.space_group_name_H-M   'P 1'
#
loop_
_entity.id
_entity.type
_entity.pdbx_description
1 polymer ?
#
loop_
_entity_poly.entity_id
_entity_poly.type
_entity_poly.pdbx_seq_one_letter_code
_entity_poly.pdbx_strand_id
1 'polypeptide(L)'
;MTKTLPIAILLLAAGAAQAEELVCRGNIFSIQGEGIVARKHRFEVSGIAGADVGAVLERCRKIALERQVRAARKNPGGSFRRISEVELECTRGSEKTQIRRSIPTGQGGG
;
A
#
# COMPACT_ATOMS: atom_id res chain seq x y z
N MET A 1 25.85 21.15 -58.92
CA MET A 1 25.32 19.76 -58.93
C MET A 1 25.61 19.14 -57.57
N THR A 2 24.57 18.51 -56.97
CA THR A 2 24.59 17.46 -55.92
C THR A 2 25.31 17.75 -54.61
N LYS A 3 24.57 18.04 -53.51
CA LYS A 3 24.03 17.10 -52.49
C LYS A 3 25.18 16.50 -51.65
N THR A 4 25.26 16.66 -50.32
CA THR A 4 24.34 16.05 -49.33
C THR A 4 24.51 16.60 -47.91
N LEU A 5 23.38 16.54 -47.18
CA LEU A 5 23.01 16.86 -45.79
C LEU A 5 23.98 16.55 -44.62
N PRO A 6 23.73 17.16 -43.43
CA PRO A 6 24.51 16.98 -42.21
C PRO A 6 24.21 15.63 -41.54
N ILE A 7 25.23 14.99 -40.98
CA ILE A 7 25.09 13.77 -40.18
C ILE A 7 24.53 14.17 -38.81
N ALA A 8 23.22 13.98 -38.67
CA ALA A 8 22.55 13.83 -37.40
C ALA A 8 22.96 12.48 -36.79
N ILE A 9 23.59 12.47 -35.62
CA ILE A 9 23.65 11.27 -34.78
C ILE A 9 23.28 11.64 -33.35
N LEU A 10 22.00 11.38 -33.08
CA LEU A 10 21.40 10.89 -31.85
C LEU A 10 22.03 11.37 -30.54
N LEU A 11 21.38 12.36 -29.93
CA LEU A 11 21.35 12.45 -28.47
C LEU A 11 20.84 11.11 -27.94
N LEU A 12 21.70 10.41 -27.20
CA LEU A 12 21.28 9.32 -26.32
C LEU A 12 20.28 9.94 -25.33
N ALA A 13 18.99 9.74 -25.61
CA ALA A 13 17.99 9.71 -24.56
C ALA A 13 18.37 8.51 -23.68
N ALA A 14 19.27 8.74 -22.74
CA ALA A 14 19.44 7.89 -21.59
C ALA A 14 18.04 7.81 -20.97
N GLY A 15 17.34 6.72 -21.27
CA GLY A 15 16.08 6.39 -20.67
C GLY A 15 16.35 6.38 -19.18
N ALA A 16 15.97 7.47 -18.52
CA ALA A 16 15.81 7.46 -17.09
C ALA A 16 14.74 6.40 -16.86
N ALA A 17 15.16 5.19 -16.54
CA ALA A 17 14.38 4.25 -15.77
C ALA A 17 14.16 4.93 -14.42
N GLN A 18 13.31 5.95 -14.43
CA GLN A 18 12.74 6.54 -13.24
C GLN A 18 12.00 5.37 -12.63
N ALA A 19 12.56 4.80 -11.56
CA ALA A 19 11.87 3.81 -10.78
C ALA A 19 10.56 4.46 -10.35
N GLU A 20 9.48 4.17 -11.07
CA GLU A 20 8.19 4.82 -10.85
C GLU A 20 7.78 4.54 -9.41
N GLU A 21 7.64 5.61 -8.64
CA GLU A 21 7.34 5.50 -7.22
C GLU A 21 5.93 4.93 -7.05
N LEU A 22 5.82 3.82 -6.30
CA LEU A 22 4.52 3.27 -5.93
C LEU A 22 4.01 4.03 -4.71
N VAL A 23 2.87 4.71 -4.88
CA VAL A 23 2.17 5.41 -3.81
C VAL A 23 0.84 4.72 -3.54
N CYS A 24 0.66 4.18 -2.33
CA CYS A 24 -0.55 3.51 -1.91
C CYS A 24 -1.25 4.28 -0.78
N ARG A 25 -2.51 4.64 -1.00
CA ARG A 25 -3.35 5.36 -0.04
C ARG A 25 -4.54 4.49 0.33
N GLY A 26 -4.93 4.47 1.59
CA GLY A 26 -5.94 3.52 1.98
C GLY A 26 -6.53 3.70 3.36
N ASN A 27 -7.38 2.74 3.71
CA ASN A 27 -8.01 2.63 5.01
C ASN A 27 -7.81 1.24 5.60
N ILE A 28 -7.50 1.19 6.90
CA ILE A 28 -7.54 -0.03 7.69
C ILE A 28 -8.78 0.04 8.57
N PHE A 29 -9.57 -1.03 8.53
CA PHE A 29 -10.78 -1.20 9.31
C PHE A 29 -10.55 -2.26 10.37
N SER A 30 -10.56 -1.85 11.63
CA SER A 30 -10.57 -2.78 12.76
C SER A 30 -12.00 -3.27 12.98
N ILE A 31 -12.17 -4.59 13.01
CA ILE A 31 -13.49 -5.21 13.13
C ILE A 31 -13.69 -5.76 14.55
N GLN A 32 -14.90 -5.57 15.11
CA GLN A 32 -15.33 -6.11 16.40
C GLN A 32 -16.52 -7.07 16.24
N GLY A 33 -16.62 -8.02 17.16
CA GLY A 33 -17.80 -8.87 17.33
C GLY A 33 -18.23 -9.59 16.05
N GLU A 34 -19.46 -9.37 15.60
CA GLU A 34 -20.06 -10.04 14.45
C GLU A 34 -19.64 -9.49 13.08
N GLY A 35 -18.78 -8.47 13.02
CA GLY A 35 -18.42 -7.81 11.76
C GLY A 35 -18.53 -6.29 11.79
N ILE A 36 -18.70 -5.70 12.97
CA ILE A 36 -18.90 -4.26 13.13
C ILE A 36 -17.56 -3.56 12.95
N VAL A 37 -17.51 -2.57 12.06
CA VAL A 37 -16.34 -1.69 11.91
C VAL A 37 -16.22 -0.84 13.16
N ALA A 38 -15.25 -1.14 14.00
CA ALA A 38 -15.01 -0.44 15.25
C ALA A 38 -14.20 0.84 15.06
N ARG A 39 -13.23 0.82 14.13
CA ARG A 39 -12.46 2.00 13.73
C ARG A 39 -12.01 1.91 12.28
N LYS A 40 -12.04 3.08 11.63
CA LYS A 40 -11.43 3.33 10.33
C LYS A 40 -10.18 4.18 10.50
N HIS A 41 -9.09 3.78 9.87
CA HIS A 41 -7.82 4.51 9.92
C HIS A 41 -7.31 4.76 8.52
N ARG A 42 -7.26 6.03 8.12
CA ARG A 42 -6.62 6.44 6.87
C ARG A 42 -5.10 6.35 7.02
N PHE A 43 -4.44 5.82 6.01
CA PHE A 43 -2.99 5.74 5.95
C PHE A 43 -2.50 5.95 4.51
N GLU A 44 -1.23 6.31 4.40
CA GLU A 44 -0.52 6.46 3.14
C GLU A 44 0.84 5.76 3.28
N VAL A 45 1.21 5.02 2.26
CA VAL A 45 2.51 4.37 2.10
C VAL A 45 3.09 4.87 0.78
N SER A 46 4.13 5.69 0.85
CA SER A 46 4.87 6.24 -0.29
C SER A 46 6.34 5.80 -0.26
N GLY A 47 7.09 6.09 -1.33
CA GLY A 47 8.54 5.94 -1.35
C GLY A 47 9.06 4.51 -1.38
N ILE A 48 8.27 3.52 -1.83
CA ILE A 48 8.78 2.15 -2.00
C ILE A 48 9.14 1.89 -3.47
N ALA A 49 10.33 2.34 -3.87
CA ALA A 49 10.88 2.10 -5.19
C ALA A 49 11.04 0.59 -5.45
N GLY A 50 10.52 0.10 -6.58
CA GLY A 50 10.61 -1.31 -6.98
C GLY A 50 9.81 -2.30 -6.12
N ALA A 51 9.00 -1.83 -5.17
CA ALA A 51 8.19 -2.74 -4.37
C ALA A 51 6.92 -3.20 -5.08
N ASP A 52 6.66 -4.48 -4.90
CA ASP A 52 5.40 -5.13 -5.20
C ASP A 52 4.33 -4.78 -4.15
N VAL A 53 3.07 -4.87 -4.56
CA VAL A 53 1.88 -4.69 -3.70
C VAL A 53 1.97 -5.54 -2.42
N GLY A 54 2.64 -6.70 -2.47
CA GLY A 54 2.89 -7.53 -1.28
C GLY A 54 3.64 -6.81 -0.16
N ALA A 55 4.66 -6.01 -0.48
CA ALA A 55 5.42 -5.26 0.53
C ALA A 55 4.57 -4.15 1.18
N VAL A 56 3.69 -3.53 0.39
CA VAL A 56 2.70 -2.56 0.90
C VAL A 56 1.73 -3.26 1.86
N LEU A 57 1.20 -4.43 1.49
CA LEU A 57 0.28 -5.21 2.33
C LEU A 57 0.92 -5.63 3.66
N GLU A 58 2.19 -6.04 3.66
CA GLU A 58 2.91 -6.37 4.90
C GLU A 58 3.10 -5.13 5.80
N ARG A 59 3.35 -3.95 5.20
CA ARG A 59 3.40 -2.70 5.97
C ARG A 59 2.03 -2.33 6.54
N CYS A 60 0.96 -2.52 5.75
CA CYS A 60 -0.41 -2.35 6.22
C CYS A 60 -0.71 -3.29 7.38
N ARG A 61 -0.26 -4.54 7.31
CA ARG A 61 -0.43 -5.53 8.38
C ARG A 61 0.21 -5.09 9.69
N LYS A 62 1.45 -4.59 9.64
CA LYS A 62 2.13 -4.05 10.83
C LYS A 62 1.37 -2.87 11.42
N ILE A 63 0.95 -1.91 10.59
CA ILE A 63 0.15 -0.76 11.03
C ILE A 63 -1.15 -1.23 11.67
N ALA A 64 -1.88 -2.16 11.02
CA ALA A 64 -3.14 -2.69 11.53
C ALA A 64 -2.97 -3.37 12.90
N LEU A 65 -1.92 -4.18 13.06
CA LEU A 65 -1.60 -4.85 14.32
C LEU A 65 -1.32 -3.84 15.43
N GLU A 66 -0.43 -2.88 15.21
CA GLU A 66 -0.10 -1.85 16.21
C GLU A 66 -1.34 -1.05 16.63
N ARG A 67 -2.19 -0.68 15.66
CA ARG A 67 -3.41 0.09 15.92
C ARG A 67 -4.44 -0.72 16.68
N GLN A 68 -4.63 -1.98 16.31
CA GLN A 68 -5.54 -2.87 17.02
C GLN A 68 -5.08 -3.15 18.45
N VAL A 69 -3.78 -3.37 18.67
CA VAL A 69 -3.23 -3.51 20.03
C VAL A 69 -3.47 -2.24 20.84
N ARG A 70 -3.24 -1.06 20.25
CA ARG A 70 -3.52 0.21 20.92
C ARG A 70 -5.02 0.40 21.20
N ALA A 71 -5.89 -0.04 20.30
CA ALA A 71 -7.34 0.02 20.49
C ALA A 71 -7.82 -0.95 21.59
N ALA A 72 -7.31 -2.18 21.61
CA ALA A 72 -7.58 -3.17 22.65
C ALA A 72 -7.11 -2.71 24.03
N ARG A 73 -5.94 -2.05 24.13
CA ARG A 73 -5.49 -1.44 25.40
C ARG A 73 -6.44 -0.35 25.91
N LYS A 74 -7.03 0.44 25.00
CA LYS A 74 -7.97 1.51 25.37
C LYS A 74 -9.39 0.99 25.64
N ASN A 75 -9.74 -0.16 25.09
CA ASN A 75 -11.02 -0.82 25.29
C ASN A 75 -10.79 -2.32 25.50
N PRO A 76 -10.36 -2.75 26.71
CA PRO A 76 -10.03 -4.14 27.00
C PRO A 76 -11.26 -5.07 26.97
N GLY A 77 -12.47 -4.52 27.08
CA GLY A 77 -13.73 -5.26 26.87
C GLY A 77 -14.14 -5.38 25.39
N GLY A 78 -13.42 -4.73 24.47
CA GLY A 78 -13.69 -4.80 23.04
C GLY A 78 -13.27 -6.14 22.46
N SER A 79 -14.24 -6.94 21.99
CA SER A 79 -13.97 -8.19 21.26
C SER A 79 -13.50 -7.90 19.83
N PHE A 80 -12.27 -7.42 19.69
CA PHE A 80 -11.66 -7.16 18.38
C PHE A 80 -11.31 -8.48 17.69
N ARG A 81 -11.76 -8.66 16.45
CA ARG A 81 -11.40 -9.82 15.64
C ARG A 81 -9.91 -9.80 15.31
N ARG A 82 -9.29 -10.98 15.20
CA ARG A 82 -7.88 -11.14 14.75
C ARG A 82 -7.68 -10.89 13.24
N ILE A 83 -8.61 -10.18 12.61
CA ILE A 83 -8.57 -9.80 11.19
C ILE A 83 -8.94 -8.32 11.08
N SER A 84 -8.31 -7.62 10.14
CA SER A 84 -8.70 -6.27 9.73
C SER A 84 -8.94 -6.25 8.23
N GLU A 85 -9.86 -5.41 7.78
CA GLU A 85 -10.01 -5.14 6.35
C GLU A 85 -9.10 -3.99 5.95
N VAL A 86 -8.47 -4.11 4.79
CA VAL A 86 -7.62 -3.08 4.20
C VAL A 86 -8.17 -2.77 2.82
N GLU A 87 -8.39 -1.48 2.59
CA GLU A 87 -8.69 -0.92 1.28
C GLU A 87 -7.53 -0.02 0.88
N LEU A 88 -6.99 -0.24 -0.32
CA LEU A 88 -5.83 0.45 -0.86
C LEU A 88 -6.13 0.90 -2.28
N GLU A 89 -5.71 2.11 -2.60
CA GLU A 89 -5.54 2.61 -3.95
C GLU A 89 -4.06 2.89 -4.15
N CYS A 90 -3.43 2.07 -5.00
CA CYS A 90 -2.04 2.19 -5.36
C CYS A 90 -1.91 2.86 -6.73
N THR A 91 -1.03 3.85 -6.84
CA THR A 91 -0.70 4.55 -8.08
C THR A 91 0.77 4.34 -8.40
N ARG A 92 1.07 3.93 -9.63
CA ARG A 92 2.44 3.83 -10.17
C ARG A 92 2.43 4.50 -11.53
N GLY A 93 3.04 5.68 -11.63
CA GLY A 93 2.95 6.49 -12.85
C GLY A 93 1.51 6.85 -13.20
N SER A 94 1.04 6.40 -14.36
CA SER A 94 -0.34 6.55 -14.82
C SER A 94 -1.26 5.37 -14.42
N GLU A 95 -0.70 4.27 -13.92
CA GLU A 95 -1.45 3.09 -13.53
C GLU A 95 -2.06 3.25 -12.14
N LYS A 96 -3.32 2.84 -11.99
CA LYS A 96 -4.03 2.78 -10.72
C LYS A 96 -4.54 1.37 -10.45
N THR A 97 -4.34 0.89 -9.23
CA THR A 97 -4.79 -0.42 -8.79
C THR A 97 -5.52 -0.28 -7.47
N GLN A 98 -6.75 -0.78 -7.41
CA GLN A 98 -7.53 -0.86 -6.18
C GLN A 98 -7.44 -2.27 -5.59
N ILE A 99 -7.14 -2.34 -4.30
CA ILE A 99 -6.94 -3.60 -3.58
C ILE A 99 -7.80 -3.56 -2.33
N ARG A 100 -8.67 -4.57 -2.18
CA ARG A 100 -9.39 -4.82 -0.94
C ARG A 100 -9.05 -6.21 -0.43
N ARG A 101 -8.51 -6.31 0.78
CA ARG A 101 -8.05 -7.57 1.37
C ARG A 101 -8.32 -7.61 2.86
N SER A 102 -8.67 -8.79 3.35
CA SER A 102 -8.64 -9.09 4.78
C SER A 102 -7.22 -9.50 5.16
N ILE A 103 -6.65 -8.86 6.17
CA ILE A 103 -5.31 -9.13 6.67
C ILE A 103 -5.37 -9.64 8.13
N PRO A 104 -4.54 -10.62 8.50
CA PRO A 104 -4.50 -11.12 9.86
C PRO A 104 -3.79 -10.10 10.78
N THR A 105 -4.49 -9.74 11.86
CA THR A 105 -4.03 -8.79 12.89
C THR A 105 -3.95 -9.42 14.29
N GLY A 106 -4.06 -10.74 14.37
CA GLY A 106 -3.62 -11.51 15.52
C GLY A 106 -2.26 -12.16 15.26
N GLN A 107 -1.48 -12.37 16.31
CA GLN A 107 -0.49 -13.44 16.26
C GLN A 107 -1.28 -14.74 16.06
N GLY A 108 -0.91 -15.52 15.03
CA GLY A 108 -1.30 -16.92 14.98
C GLY A 108 -0.65 -17.60 16.19
N GLY A 109 -1.37 -17.63 17.30
CA GLY A 109 -1.10 -18.51 18.42
C GLY A 109 -2.10 -19.63 18.33
N GLY A 110 -1.59 -20.85 18.09
CA GLY A 110 -2.29 -22.08 18.42
C GLY A 110 -2.52 -22.23 19.91
#